data_AF-X1Q908-F1
#
_entry.id   AF-X1Q908-F1
#
_cell.length_a   1.000
_cell.length_b   1.000
_cell.length_c   1.000
_cell.angle_alpha   90.00
_cell.angle_beta   90.00
_cell.angle_gamma   90.00
#
_symmetry.space_group_name_H-M   'P 1'
#
loop_
_entity.id
_entity.type
_entity.pdbx_description
1 polymer ?
#
loop_
_entity_poly.entity_id
_entity_poly.type
_entity_poly.pdbx_seq_one_letter_code
_entity_poly.pdbx_strand_id
1 'polypeptide(L)'
;MDLALKAWLLLGSIGLIATVIAYGLYITGLSYGIEASKAGIVSTLELVVSVILSYLIFKEALWGWKLVGILMVVFSVVIVQADKILPARSPSP
;
A
#
# COMPACT_ATOMS: atom_id res chain seq x y z
N MET A 1 -5.79 -17.51 31.92
CA MET A 1 -6.54 -16.27 31.61
C MET A 1 -5.72 -15.33 30.73
N ASP A 2 -4.39 -15.37 30.82
CA ASP A 2 -3.45 -14.52 30.08
C ASP A 2 -3.47 -14.68 28.55
N LEU A 3 -3.69 -15.89 28.04
CA LEU A 3 -3.74 -16.14 26.60
C LEU A 3 -4.96 -15.47 25.95
N ALA A 4 -6.11 -15.53 26.61
CA ALA A 4 -7.33 -14.89 26.12
C ALA A 4 -7.17 -13.37 26.05
N LEU A 5 -6.60 -12.77 27.10
CA LEU A 5 -6.35 -11.32 27.14
C LEU A 5 -5.36 -10.88 26.06
N LYS A 6 -4.25 -11.62 25.85
CA LYS A 6 -3.29 -11.36 24.77
C LYS A 6 -3.92 -11.49 23.39
N ALA A 7 -4.75 -12.51 23.17
CA ALA A 7 -5.44 -12.70 21.89
C ALA A 7 -6.40 -11.55 21.59
N TRP A 8 -7.20 -11.13 22.57
CA TRP A 8 -8.07 -9.97 22.44
C TRP A 8 -7.31 -8.68 22.18
N LEU A 9 -6.16 -8.48 22.84
CA LEU A 9 -5.30 -7.32 22.61
C LEU A 9 -4.72 -7.31 21.18
N LEU A 10 -4.25 -8.45 20.67
CA LEU A 10 -3.73 -8.59 19.31
C LEU A 10 -4.83 -8.38 18.26
N LEU A 11 -6.01 -8.95 18.48
CA LEU A 11 -7.16 -8.75 17.59
C LEU A 11 -7.59 -7.28 17.56
N GLY A 12 -7.62 -6.63 18.73
CA GLY A 12 -7.91 -5.22 18.86
C GLY A 12 -6.89 -4.33 18.14
N SER A 13 -5.59 -4.62 18.29
CA SER A 13 -4.54 -3.83 17.64
C SER A 13 -4.51 -4.01 16.13
N ILE A 14 -4.69 -5.23 15.63
CA ILE A 14 -4.82 -5.49 14.18
C ILE A 14 -6.06 -4.77 13.63
N GLY A 15 -7.22 -4.91 14.28
CA GLY A 15 -8.44 -4.26 13.84
C GLY A 15 -8.36 -2.73 13.85
N LEU A 16 -7.69 -2.15 14.84
CA LEU A 16 -7.51 -0.70 14.91
C LEU A 16 -6.53 -0.18 13.84
N ILE A 17 -5.37 -0.82 13.71
CA ILE A 17 -4.29 -0.32 12.84
C ILE A 17 -4.55 -0.70 11.37
N ALA A 18 -4.75 -1.99 11.09
CA ALA A 18 -4.89 -2.49 9.74
C ALA A 18 -6.27 -2.18 9.12
N THR A 19 -7.29 -1.94 9.95
CA THR A 19 -8.64 -1.65 9.47
C THR A 19 -9.00 -0.19 9.66
N VAL A 20 -9.18 0.28 10.90
CA VAL A 20 -9.73 1.63 11.16
C VAL A 20 -8.82 2.73 10.64
N ILE A 21 -7.54 2.69 11.00
CA ILE A 21 -6.58 3.73 10.60
C ILE A 21 -6.29 3.65 9.09
N ALA A 22 -5.97 2.46 8.58
CA ALA A 22 -5.67 2.30 7.16
C ALA A 22 -6.85 2.68 6.25
N TYR A 23 -8.06 2.24 6.58
CA TYR A 23 -9.26 2.60 5.82
C TYR A 23 -9.61 4.07 5.96
N GLY A 24 -9.42 4.66 7.15
CA GLY A 24 -9.59 6.10 7.36
C GLY A 24 -8.68 6.91 6.43
N LEU A 25 -7.39 6.59 6.38
CA LEU A 25 -6.43 7.22 5.48
C LEU A 25 -6.81 7.02 4.00
N TYR A 26 -7.30 5.84 3.64
CA TYR A 26 -7.75 5.54 2.27
C TYR A 26 -8.93 6.43 1.85
N ILE A 27 -9.99 6.50 2.67
CA ILE A 27 -11.17 7.34 2.38
C ILE A 27 -10.82 8.82 2.41
N THR A 28 -9.95 9.26 3.33
CA THR A 28 -9.43 10.62 3.34
C THR A 28 -8.70 10.94 2.03
N GLY A 29 -7.88 10.03 1.51
CA GLY A 29 -7.24 10.16 0.20
C GLY A 29 -8.25 10.34 -0.94
N LEU A 30 -9.34 9.56 -0.95
CA LEU A 30 -10.42 9.72 -1.93
C LEU A 30 -11.11 11.09 -1.80
N SER A 31 -11.34 11.55 -0.56
CA SER A 31 -11.93 12.86 -0.29
C SER A 31 -11.08 14.03 -0.78
N TYR A 32 -9.78 13.87 -0.93
CA TYR A 32 -8.88 14.86 -1.54
C TYR A 32 -8.90 14.87 -3.08
N GLY A 33 -9.81 14.12 -3.71
CA GLY A 33 -9.95 14.06 -5.16
C GLY A 33 -9.02 13.06 -5.84
N ILE A 34 -8.47 12.10 -5.09
CA ILE A 34 -7.77 10.95 -5.68
C ILE A 34 -8.79 9.99 -6.24
N GLU A 35 -8.68 9.68 -7.52
CA GLU A 35 -9.53 8.69 -8.18
C GLU A 35 -9.35 7.30 -7.56
N ALA A 36 -10.46 6.58 -7.32
CA ALA A 36 -10.44 5.28 -6.65
C ALA A 36 -9.56 4.23 -7.35
N SER A 37 -9.53 4.25 -8.69
CA SER A 37 -8.65 3.40 -9.49
C SER A 37 -7.16 3.66 -9.17
N LYS A 38 -6.76 4.93 -9.08
CA LYS A 38 -5.38 5.32 -8.76
C LYS A 38 -5.03 4.99 -7.32
N ALA A 39 -5.94 5.24 -6.37
CA ALA A 39 -5.76 4.89 -4.96
C ALA A 39 -5.56 3.37 -4.77
N GLY A 40 -6.33 2.54 -5.50
CA GLY A 40 -6.19 1.09 -5.49
C GLY A 40 -4.82 0.63 -5.98
N ILE A 41 -4.32 1.21 -7.08
CA ILE A 41 -2.98 0.90 -7.60
C ILE A 41 -1.89 1.30 -6.59
N VAL A 42 -2.00 2.49 -5.98
CA VAL A 42 -1.06 2.91 -4.93
C VAL A 42 -1.11 1.98 -3.71
N SER A 43 -2.27 1.44 -3.35
CA SER A 43 -2.42 0.48 -2.25
C SER A 43 -1.62 -0.82 -2.48
N THR A 44 -1.34 -1.19 -3.74
CA THR A 44 -0.50 -2.36 -4.04
C THR A 44 0.95 -2.21 -3.56
N LEU A 45 1.40 -0.98 -3.24
CA LEU A 45 2.68 -0.75 -2.56
C LEU A 45 2.80 -1.51 -1.23
N GLU A 46 1.69 -1.84 -0.58
CA GLU A 46 1.68 -2.70 0.60
C GLU A 46 2.45 -4.00 0.34
N LEU A 47 2.32 -4.61 -0.85
CA LEU A 47 3.03 -5.83 -1.21
C LEU A 47 4.55 -5.60 -1.23
N VAL A 48 5.00 -4.47 -1.77
CA VAL A 48 6.43 -4.11 -1.80
C VAL A 48 6.96 -3.89 -0.39
N VAL A 49 6.23 -3.12 0.43
CA VAL A 49 6.59 -2.88 1.83
C VAL A 49 6.61 -4.19 2.62
N SER A 50 5.65 -5.08 2.40
CA SER A 50 5.57 -6.40 3.03
C SER A 50 6.78 -7.28 2.70
N VAL A 51 7.21 -7.33 1.44
CA VAL A 51 8.40 -8.09 1.05
C VAL A 51 9.68 -7.50 1.67
N ILE A 52 9.78 -6.16 1.73
CA ILE A 52 10.90 -5.50 2.40
C ILE A 52 10.90 -5.81 3.90
N LEU A 53 9.74 -5.73 4.56
CA LEU A 53 9.60 -6.08 5.98
C LEU A 53 9.94 -7.55 6.23
N SER A 54 9.53 -8.46 5.33
CA SER A 54 9.88 -9.87 5.42
C SER A 54 11.39 -10.07 5.45
N TYR A 55 12.12 -9.42 4.54
CA TYR A 55 13.58 -9.44 4.55
C TYR A 55 14.19 -8.83 5.81
N LEU A 56 13.67 -7.69 6.28
CA LEU A 56 14.24 -7.01 7.45
C LEU A 56 14.02 -7.79 8.76
N ILE A 57 12.82 -8.35 8.96
CA ILE A 57 12.42 -9.00 10.21
C ILE A 57 12.81 -10.48 10.21
N PHE A 58 12.52 -11.20 9.12
CA PHE A 58 12.69 -12.65 9.03
C PHE A 58 13.97 -13.06 8.29
N LYS A 59 14.72 -12.10 7.72
CA LYS A 59 15.96 -12.32 6.95
C LYS A 59 15.80 -13.29 5.78
N GLU A 60 14.60 -13.34 5.19
CA GLU A 60 14.32 -14.17 4.01
C GLU A 60 15.05 -13.67 2.77
N ALA A 61 15.68 -14.56 2.00
CA ALA A 61 16.32 -14.17 0.75
C ALA A 61 15.34 -13.45 -0.21
N LEU A 62 15.78 -12.27 -0.69
CA LEU A 62 15.03 -11.45 -1.64
C LEU A 62 15.24 -11.86 -3.10
N TRP A 63 16.05 -12.89 -3.37
CA TRP A 63 16.48 -13.22 -4.74
C TRP A 63 15.40 -13.90 -5.60
N GLY A 64 15.54 -13.78 -6.92
CA GLY A 64 14.68 -14.42 -7.91
C GLY A 64 13.39 -13.65 -8.19
N TRP A 65 12.27 -14.38 -8.24
CA TRP A 65 10.97 -13.85 -8.68
C TRP A 65 10.41 -12.74 -7.77
N LYS A 66 10.82 -12.67 -6.50
CA LYS A 66 10.42 -11.60 -5.57
C LYS A 66 10.83 -10.22 -6.08
N LEU A 67 12.04 -10.08 -6.65
CA LEU A 67 12.53 -8.80 -7.20
C LEU A 67 11.75 -8.35 -8.42
N VAL A 68 11.41 -9.29 -9.31
CA VAL A 68 10.63 -9.00 -10.52
C VAL A 68 9.24 -8.46 -10.13
N GLY A 69 8.58 -9.12 -9.18
CA GLY A 69 7.29 -8.66 -8.65
C GLY A 69 7.36 -7.27 -8.02
N ILE A 70 8.38 -7.03 -7.17
CA ILE A 70 8.59 -5.70 -6.56
C ILE A 70 8.76 -4.62 -7.64
N LEU A 71 9.61 -4.86 -8.63
CA LEU A 71 9.86 -3.91 -9.72
C LEU A 71 8.55 -3.60 -10.47
N MET A 72 7.77 -4.61 -10.83
CA MET A 72 6.50 -4.42 -11.54
C MET A 72 5.51 -3.54 -10.76
N VAL A 73 5.37 -3.78 -9.45
CA VAL A 73 4.49 -2.97 -8.60
C VAL A 73 4.98 -1.53 -8.50
N VAL A 74 6.29 -1.33 -8.28
CA VAL A 74 6.89 0.02 -8.23
C VAL A 74 6.67 0.76 -9.54
N PHE A 75 6.90 0.12 -10.69
CA PHE A 75 6.64 0.72 -12.00
C PHE A 75 5.17 1.11 -12.20
N SER A 76 4.24 0.23 -11.84
CA SER A 76 2.80 0.49 -11.93
C SER A 76 2.42 1.76 -11.16
N VAL A 77 2.92 1.89 -9.94
CA VAL A 77 2.65 3.05 -9.07
C VAL A 77 3.26 4.33 -9.65
N VAL A 78 4.50 4.28 -10.13
CA VAL A 78 5.17 5.44 -10.75
C VAL A 78 4.39 5.94 -11.98
N ILE A 79 3.94 5.03 -12.84
CA ILE A 79 3.18 5.38 -14.07
C ILE A 79 1.85 6.08 -13.69
N VAL A 80 1.12 5.53 -12.72
CA VAL A 80 -0.18 6.08 -12.28
C VAL A 80 -0.03 7.46 -11.65
N GLN A 81 1.09 7.71 -10.97
CA GLN A 81 1.39 9.00 -10.36
C GLN A 81 1.91 10.02 -11.39
N ALA A 82 2.59 9.58 -12.45
CA ALA A 82 3.13 10.45 -13.50
C ALA A 82 2.04 11.24 -14.25
N ASP A 83 0.84 10.67 -14.38
CA ASP A 83 -0.34 11.33 -14.97
C ASP A 83 -0.80 12.58 -14.18
N LYS A 84 -0.45 12.68 -12.88
CA LYS A 84 -0.68 13.91 -12.08
C LYS A 84 0.46 14.94 -12.22
N ILE A 85 1.64 14.52 -12.64
CA ILE A 85 2.86 15.36 -12.72
C ILE A 85 2.97 16.04 -14.08
N LEU A 86 2.43 15.43 -15.13
CA LEU A 86 2.37 16.02 -16.47
C LEU A 86 0.96 16.59 -16.70
N PRO A 87 0.72 17.91 -16.57
CA PRO A 87 -0.53 18.49 -17.01
C PRO A 87 -0.66 18.20 -18.51
N ALA A 88 -1.68 17.42 -18.87
CA ALA A 88 -2.05 17.21 -20.25
C ALA A 88 -2.11 18.57 -20.96
N ARG A 89 -1.36 18.71 -22.06
CA ARG A 89 -1.53 19.85 -22.97
C ARG A 89 -3.01 19.97 -23.28
N SER A 90 -3.59 21.13 -22.99
CA SER A 90 -4.93 21.49 -23.44
C SER A 90 -5.08 21.18 -24.93
N PRO A 91 -6.18 20.56 -25.38
CA PRO A 91 -6.56 20.68 -26.77
C PRO A 91 -6.74 22.18 -27.04
N SER A 92 -5.95 22.72 -27.97
CA SER A 92 -6.19 24.05 -28.53
C SER A 92 -7.59 24.09 -29.16
N PRO A 93 -8.26 25.27 -29.11
CA PRO A 93 -9.68 25.43 -29.43
C PRO A 93 -10.10 24.98 -30.82
#